data_AF-A0A258LH17-F1
#
_entry.id   AF-A0A258LH17-F1
#
_cell.length_a   1.000
_cell.length_b   1.000
_cell.length_c   1.000
_cell.angle_alpha   90.00
_cell.angle_beta   90.00
_cell.angle_gamma   90.00
#
_symmetry.space_group_name_H-M   'P 1'
#
loop_
_entity.id
_entity.type
_entity.pdbx_description
1 polymer ?
#
loop_
_entity_poly.entity_id
_entity_poly.type
_entity_poly.pdbx_seq_one_letter_code
_entity_poly.pdbx_strand_id
1 'polypeptide(L)'
;VKVEKSKIDYEKLIRELTVVEEKLNGFIDKNKSLVDAFSLSIESVNTFLIEKKGEFQVLSSNQQTSTVILQEIQGILADSRVKEAEIKNIAINQSALQTKIETEFEAQKVFFEEYKGSTKILTTELTDLVAETTSTLDRVTAKLEEFKLLDDYLAAKKIEIEKLAGFAADSSLGHSFNTRKKQLIRTSNTWLTISILLMIGTGIWLSLVYTNDSLKPHTGNIYFDIVLYAVKSAIAFVILGFAINQYSKERTLQEEYAFKEAVAVTINAYADQLQGETDADRRKMIMDTIDKMYSSPKIHSDKNNSLFGFRQKDVKDIVEKVLSEAKDFVPGKK
;
A
#
# COMPACT_ATOMS: atom_id res chain seq x y z
N VAL A 1 178.48 80.55 -41.10
CA VAL A 1 178.49 79.07 -40.91
C VAL A 1 177.94 78.60 -39.54
N LYS A 2 178.44 79.07 -38.38
CA LYS A 2 177.98 78.58 -37.04
C LYS A 2 176.58 79.09 -36.62
N VAL A 3 176.20 80.31 -37.04
CA VAL A 3 174.87 80.92 -36.77
C VAL A 3 173.76 80.30 -37.63
N GLU A 4 174.11 79.81 -38.82
CA GLU A 4 173.18 79.27 -39.81
C GLU A 4 172.75 77.84 -39.46
N LYS A 5 173.69 77.04 -38.90
CA LYS A 5 173.42 75.69 -38.38
C LYS A 5 172.47 75.70 -37.18
N SER A 6 172.62 76.68 -36.28
CA SER A 6 171.74 76.88 -35.11
C SER A 6 170.31 77.27 -35.49
N LYS A 7 170.12 78.01 -36.60
CA LYS A 7 168.79 78.40 -37.09
C LYS A 7 168.07 77.22 -37.75
N ILE A 8 168.82 76.39 -38.50
CA ILE A 8 168.31 75.17 -39.14
C ILE A 8 167.85 74.15 -38.08
N ASP A 9 168.60 73.97 -36.98
CA ASP A 9 168.18 73.08 -35.89
C ASP A 9 166.94 73.60 -35.14
N TYR A 10 166.80 74.91 -34.98
CA TYR A 10 165.61 75.53 -34.36
C TYR A 10 164.36 75.40 -35.23
N GLU A 11 164.47 75.61 -36.54
CA GLU A 11 163.37 75.41 -37.50
C GLU A 11 162.96 73.94 -37.64
N LYS A 12 163.90 73.01 -37.45
CA LYS A 12 163.62 71.56 -37.40
C LYS A 12 162.85 71.20 -36.12
N LEU A 13 163.29 71.72 -34.98
CA LEU A 13 162.62 71.51 -33.69
C LEU A 13 161.19 72.09 -33.70
N ILE A 14 160.99 73.28 -34.26
CA ILE A 14 159.66 73.88 -34.43
C ILE A 14 158.78 72.99 -35.31
N ARG A 15 159.29 72.48 -36.44
CA ARG A 15 158.54 71.55 -37.30
C ARG A 15 158.18 70.25 -36.59
N GLU A 16 159.10 69.66 -35.84
CA GLU A 16 158.85 68.45 -35.04
C GLU A 16 157.81 68.73 -33.94
N LEU A 17 157.87 69.89 -33.26
CA LEU A 17 156.86 70.31 -32.29
C LEU A 17 155.48 70.50 -32.93
N THR A 18 155.39 71.14 -34.09
CA THR A 18 154.13 71.33 -34.82
C THR A 18 153.52 70.00 -35.25
N VAL A 19 154.33 69.05 -35.73
CA VAL A 19 153.86 67.70 -36.09
C VAL A 19 153.39 66.93 -34.86
N VAL A 20 154.05 67.09 -33.71
CA VAL A 20 153.62 66.48 -32.44
C VAL A 20 152.32 67.11 -31.95
N GLU A 21 152.19 68.43 -32.03
CA GLU A 21 150.98 69.18 -31.68
C GLU A 21 149.78 68.76 -32.56
N GLU A 22 149.98 68.64 -33.87
CA GLU A 22 148.95 68.19 -34.82
C GLU A 22 148.52 66.73 -34.53
N LYS A 23 149.46 65.84 -34.24
CA LYS A 23 149.16 64.46 -33.82
C LYS A 23 148.43 64.41 -32.48
N LEU A 24 148.82 65.26 -31.52
CA LEU A 24 148.20 65.34 -30.22
C LEU A 24 146.76 65.86 -30.34
N ASN A 25 146.54 66.91 -31.12
CA ASN A 25 145.22 67.44 -31.42
C ASN A 25 144.35 66.40 -32.15
N GLY A 26 144.91 65.70 -33.15
CA GLY A 26 144.20 64.60 -33.82
C GLY A 26 143.85 63.43 -32.88
N PHE A 27 144.70 63.15 -31.88
CA PHE A 27 144.39 62.15 -30.84
C PHE A 27 143.30 62.63 -29.88
N ILE A 28 143.32 63.92 -29.50
CA ILE A 28 142.29 64.56 -28.68
C ILE A 28 140.94 64.50 -29.38
N ASP A 29 140.86 64.87 -30.66
CA ASP A 29 139.62 64.85 -31.45
C ASP A 29 139.07 63.42 -31.62
N LYS A 30 139.97 62.46 -31.87
CA LYS A 30 139.58 61.04 -31.94
C LYS A 30 139.05 60.53 -30.60
N ASN A 31 139.68 60.88 -29.48
CA ASN A 31 139.18 60.50 -28.16
C ASN A 31 137.85 61.18 -27.84
N LYS A 32 137.68 62.45 -28.22
CA LYS A 32 136.42 63.18 -28.04
C LYS A 32 135.27 62.52 -28.80
N SER A 33 135.47 62.23 -30.10
CA SER A 33 134.47 61.50 -30.90
C SER A 33 134.16 60.11 -30.35
N LEU A 34 135.14 59.41 -29.78
CA LEU A 34 134.93 58.11 -29.11
C LEU A 34 134.06 58.27 -27.84
N VAL A 35 134.33 59.29 -27.03
CA VAL A 35 133.56 59.62 -25.82
C VAL A 35 132.12 60.00 -26.18
N ASP A 36 131.93 60.79 -27.24
CA ASP A 36 130.59 61.17 -27.73
C ASP A 36 129.83 59.93 -28.24
N ALA A 37 130.48 59.06 -29.01
CA ALA A 37 129.90 57.80 -29.49
C ALA A 37 129.53 56.85 -28.34
N PHE A 38 130.38 56.74 -27.31
CA PHE A 38 130.06 55.97 -26.11
C PHE A 38 128.89 56.58 -25.33
N SER A 39 128.83 57.90 -25.20
CA SER A 39 127.74 58.59 -24.51
C SER A 39 126.40 58.36 -25.21
N LEU A 40 126.36 58.46 -26.54
CA LEU A 40 125.18 58.13 -27.35
C LEU A 40 124.78 56.66 -27.22
N SER A 41 125.76 55.75 -27.19
CA SER A 41 125.49 54.33 -26.99
C SER A 41 124.90 54.04 -25.60
N ILE A 42 125.39 54.70 -24.55
CA ILE A 42 124.84 54.60 -23.18
C ILE A 42 123.40 55.11 -23.16
N GLU A 43 123.12 56.25 -23.79
CA GLU A 43 121.77 56.82 -23.88
C GLU A 43 120.79 55.90 -24.62
N SER A 44 121.23 55.31 -25.75
CA SER A 44 120.44 54.33 -26.50
C SER A 44 120.13 53.08 -25.66
N VAL A 45 121.12 52.53 -24.95
CA VAL A 45 120.93 51.37 -24.07
C VAL A 45 119.98 51.68 -22.93
N ASN A 46 120.09 52.86 -22.31
CA ASN A 46 119.18 53.29 -21.25
C ASN A 46 117.75 53.45 -21.76
N THR A 47 117.58 54.06 -22.94
CA THR A 47 116.27 54.21 -23.58
C THR A 47 115.64 52.85 -23.85
N PHE A 48 116.40 51.92 -24.45
CA PHE A 48 115.95 50.55 -24.69
C PHE A 48 115.57 49.82 -23.38
N LEU A 49 116.34 49.99 -22.31
CA LEU A 49 116.05 49.36 -21.01
C LEU A 49 114.74 49.90 -20.41
N ILE A 50 114.51 51.21 -20.50
CA ILE A 50 113.26 51.85 -20.05
C ILE A 50 112.07 51.31 -20.85
N GLU A 51 112.18 51.23 -22.18
CA GLU A 51 111.14 50.67 -23.05
C GLU A 51 110.83 49.22 -22.71
N LYS A 52 111.86 48.36 -22.58
CA LYS A 52 111.67 46.94 -22.24
C LYS A 52 111.12 46.72 -20.84
N LYS A 53 111.47 47.57 -19.88
CA LYS A 53 110.86 47.54 -18.56
C LYS A 53 109.37 47.91 -18.62
N GLY A 54 109.01 48.90 -19.44
CA GLY A 54 107.61 49.29 -19.70
C GLY A 54 106.82 48.16 -20.35
N GLU A 55 107.36 47.55 -21.41
CA GLU A 55 106.74 46.38 -22.07
C GLU A 55 106.53 45.22 -21.10
N PHE A 56 107.52 44.92 -20.25
CA PHE A 56 107.43 43.84 -19.26
C PHE A 56 106.34 44.11 -18.20
N GLN A 57 106.21 45.36 -17.75
CA GLN A 57 105.14 45.75 -16.82
C GLN A 57 103.75 45.55 -17.45
N VAL A 58 103.58 45.95 -18.72
CA VAL A 58 102.32 45.74 -19.45
C VAL A 58 102.03 44.24 -19.61
N LEU A 59 103.03 43.44 -19.99
CA LEU A 59 102.87 41.99 -20.13
C LEU A 59 102.48 41.32 -18.81
N SER A 60 103.12 41.71 -17.71
CA SER A 60 102.79 41.21 -16.38
C SER A 60 101.36 41.59 -15.97
N SER A 61 100.92 42.82 -16.25
CA SER A 61 99.55 43.25 -16.00
C SER A 61 98.55 42.45 -16.84
N ASN A 62 98.83 42.25 -18.13
CA ASN A 62 97.98 41.47 -19.03
C ASN A 62 97.87 40.00 -18.59
N GLN A 63 98.96 39.40 -18.11
CA GLN A 63 98.96 38.04 -17.57
C GLN A 63 98.08 37.92 -16.32
N GLN A 64 98.18 38.90 -15.40
CA GLN A 64 97.34 38.94 -14.21
C GLN A 64 95.85 39.05 -14.59
N THR A 65 95.50 39.98 -15.49
CA THR A 65 94.13 40.13 -15.99
C THR A 65 93.63 38.86 -16.67
N SER A 66 94.45 38.22 -17.50
CA SER A 66 94.08 36.98 -18.21
C SER A 66 93.80 35.83 -17.23
N THR A 67 94.53 35.78 -16.11
CA THR A 67 94.33 34.78 -15.07
C THR A 67 93.01 34.98 -14.33
N VAL A 68 92.65 36.24 -14.01
CA VAL A 68 91.36 36.58 -13.41
C VAL A 68 90.21 36.22 -14.35
N ILE A 69 90.30 36.60 -15.63
CA ILE A 69 89.29 36.25 -16.63
C ILE A 69 89.13 34.73 -16.76
N LEU A 70 90.23 33.97 -16.75
CA LEU A 70 90.17 32.51 -16.81
C LEU A 70 89.43 31.90 -15.60
N GLN A 71 89.65 32.45 -14.40
CA GLN A 71 88.93 32.01 -13.20
C GLN A 71 87.44 32.33 -13.29
N GLU A 72 87.06 33.51 -13.79
CA GLU A 72 85.67 33.88 -14.01
C GLU A 72 84.99 32.96 -15.05
N ILE A 73 85.66 32.67 -16.16
CA ILE A 73 85.16 31.74 -17.19
C ILE A 73 84.96 30.34 -16.60
N GLN A 74 85.89 29.86 -15.77
CA GLN A 74 85.75 28.56 -15.10
C GLN A 74 84.59 28.55 -14.11
N GLY A 75 84.37 29.66 -13.39
CA GLY A 75 83.22 29.84 -12.50
C GLY A 75 81.90 29.80 -13.25
N ILE A 76 81.79 30.54 -14.36
CA ILE A 76 80.60 30.54 -15.22
C ILE A 76 80.35 29.16 -15.82
N LEU A 77 81.40 28.44 -16.25
CA LEU A 77 81.26 27.09 -16.78
C LEU A 77 80.75 26.11 -15.72
N ALA A 78 81.23 26.23 -14.48
CA ALA A 78 80.76 25.41 -13.37
C ALA A 78 79.29 25.68 -13.06
N ASP A 79 78.89 26.96 -12.96
CA ASP A 79 77.49 27.35 -12.74
C ASP A 79 76.58 26.87 -13.88
N SER A 80 77.01 27.05 -15.13
CA SER A 80 76.28 26.59 -16.30
C SER A 80 76.03 25.08 -16.28
N ARG A 81 76.98 24.27 -15.80
CA ARG A 81 76.81 22.82 -15.67
C ARG A 81 75.80 22.45 -14.58
N VAL A 82 75.80 23.17 -13.46
CA VAL A 82 74.80 23.00 -12.40
C VAL A 82 73.41 23.35 -12.93
N LYS A 83 73.28 24.49 -13.63
CA LYS A 83 72.01 24.92 -14.25
C LYS A 83 71.52 23.94 -15.31
N GLU A 84 72.42 23.38 -16.12
CA GLU A 84 72.06 22.34 -17.09
C GLU A 84 71.50 21.08 -16.39
N ALA A 85 72.10 20.66 -15.28
CA ALA A 85 71.61 19.53 -14.50
C ALA A 85 70.23 19.81 -13.86
N GLU A 86 70.02 21.02 -13.33
CA GLU A 86 68.72 21.47 -12.82
C GLU A 86 67.65 21.43 -13.92
N ILE A 87 67.95 21.96 -15.11
CA ILE A 87 67.02 21.95 -16.26
C ILE A 87 66.67 20.52 -16.68
N LYS A 88 67.65 19.62 -16.74
CA LYS A 88 67.40 18.20 -17.05
C LYS A 88 66.48 17.54 -16.03
N ASN A 89 66.69 17.80 -14.74
CA ASN A 89 65.82 17.28 -13.68
C ASN A 89 64.39 17.83 -13.78
N ILE A 90 64.24 19.13 -14.07
CA ILE A 90 62.94 19.74 -14.31
C ILE A 90 62.24 19.08 -15.50
N ALA A 91 62.94 18.86 -16.61
CA ALA A 91 62.38 18.22 -17.80
C ALA A 91 61.92 16.77 -17.52
N ILE A 92 62.72 16.00 -16.76
CA ILE A 92 62.35 14.63 -16.34
C ILE A 92 61.08 14.65 -15.47
N ASN A 93 61.03 15.55 -14.48
CA ASN A 93 59.86 15.67 -13.59
C ASN A 93 58.61 16.12 -14.35
N GLN A 94 58.75 17.04 -15.29
CA GLN A 94 57.65 17.51 -16.14
C GLN A 94 57.09 16.38 -17.00
N SER A 95 57.97 15.56 -17.61
CA SER A 95 57.56 14.39 -18.40
C SER A 95 56.82 13.37 -17.53
N ALA A 96 57.31 13.09 -16.32
CA ALA A 96 56.66 12.17 -15.40
C ALA A 96 55.27 12.67 -14.97
N LEU A 97 55.14 13.97 -14.67
CA LEU A 97 53.85 14.58 -14.34
C LEU A 97 52.88 14.54 -15.53
N GLN A 98 53.36 14.78 -16.75
CA GLN A 98 52.55 14.69 -17.95
C GLN A 98 52.00 13.28 -18.14
N THR A 99 52.83 12.25 -18.04
CA THR A 99 52.39 10.84 -18.13
C THR A 99 51.36 10.50 -17.06
N LYS A 100 51.53 11.01 -15.84
CA LYS A 100 50.54 10.82 -14.76
C LYS A 100 49.20 11.48 -15.09
N ILE A 101 49.23 12.72 -15.59
CA ILE A 101 48.02 13.44 -16.02
C ILE A 101 47.30 12.69 -17.14
N GLU A 102 48.03 12.21 -18.15
CA GLU A 102 47.46 11.44 -19.27
C GLU A 102 46.81 10.13 -18.79
N THR A 103 47.45 9.43 -17.84
CA THR A 103 46.92 8.18 -17.28
C THR A 103 45.64 8.41 -16.49
N GLU A 104 45.62 9.41 -15.61
CA GLU A 104 44.44 9.78 -14.81
C GLU A 104 43.29 10.27 -15.70
N PHE A 105 43.61 11.03 -16.75
CA PHE A 105 42.62 11.50 -17.71
C PHE A 105 41.94 10.36 -18.46
N GLU A 106 42.71 9.38 -18.95
CA GLU A 106 42.13 8.24 -19.66
C GLU A 106 41.31 7.34 -18.72
N ALA A 107 41.75 7.14 -17.48
CA ALA A 107 40.96 6.46 -16.46
C ALA A 107 39.63 7.19 -16.19
N GLN A 108 39.66 8.51 -16.05
CA GLN A 108 38.47 9.32 -15.80
C GLN A 108 37.48 9.30 -16.98
N LYS A 109 38.00 9.24 -18.21
CA LYS A 109 37.20 9.10 -19.43
C LYS A 109 36.49 7.74 -19.50
N VAL A 110 37.15 6.65 -19.09
CA VAL A 110 36.52 5.33 -18.97
C VAL A 110 35.36 5.37 -17.96
N PHE A 111 35.60 5.91 -16.76
CA PHE A 111 34.55 6.08 -15.75
C PHE A 111 33.36 6.91 -16.26
N PHE A 112 33.64 7.98 -17.03
CA PHE A 112 32.57 8.81 -17.59
C PHE A 112 31.70 8.06 -18.61
N GLU A 113 32.30 7.26 -19.51
CA GLU A 113 31.53 6.45 -20.45
C GLU A 113 30.75 5.34 -19.75
N GLU A 114 31.30 4.72 -18.70
CA GLU A 114 30.56 3.77 -17.84
C GLU A 114 29.35 4.45 -17.18
N TYR A 115 29.56 5.59 -16.53
CA TYR A 115 28.51 6.37 -15.87
C TYR A 115 27.38 6.76 -16.84
N LYS A 116 27.75 7.19 -18.05
CA LYS A 116 26.81 7.50 -19.12
C LYS A 116 26.03 6.26 -19.57
N GLY A 117 26.69 5.11 -19.66
CA GLY A 117 26.06 3.81 -19.92
C GLY A 117 25.02 3.44 -18.86
N SER A 118 25.40 3.51 -17.58
CA SER A 118 24.50 3.26 -16.45
C SER A 118 23.31 4.22 -16.42
N THR A 119 23.54 5.50 -16.71
CA THR A 119 22.48 6.51 -16.78
C THR A 119 21.46 6.18 -17.87
N LYS A 120 21.93 5.70 -19.04
CA LYS A 120 21.05 5.28 -20.14
C LYS A 120 20.20 4.08 -19.73
N ILE A 121 20.79 3.07 -19.08
CA ILE A 121 20.08 1.89 -18.57
C ILE A 121 18.99 2.32 -17.58
N LEU A 122 19.35 3.14 -16.58
CA LEU A 122 18.41 3.61 -15.56
C LEU A 122 17.25 4.42 -16.18
N THR A 123 17.53 5.20 -17.23
CA THR A 123 16.49 5.94 -17.95
C THR A 123 15.52 5.00 -18.68
N THR A 124 16.04 3.93 -19.29
CA THR A 124 15.21 2.88 -19.91
C THR A 124 14.36 2.16 -18.86
N GLU A 125 14.96 1.70 -17.77
CA GLU A 125 14.25 1.02 -16.68
C GLU A 125 13.15 1.90 -16.08
N LEU A 126 13.43 3.20 -15.88
CA LEU A 126 12.43 4.15 -15.38
C LEU A 126 11.28 4.32 -16.38
N THR A 127 11.58 4.37 -17.68
CA THR A 127 10.55 4.48 -18.74
C THR A 127 9.66 3.24 -18.77
N ASP A 128 10.26 2.05 -18.67
CA ASP A 128 9.53 0.78 -18.63
C ASP A 128 8.66 0.67 -17.38
N LEU A 129 9.19 1.07 -16.21
CA LEU A 129 8.43 1.08 -14.95
C LEU A 129 7.24 2.05 -15.00
N VAL A 130 7.42 3.23 -15.61
CA VAL A 130 6.33 4.20 -15.81
C VAL A 130 5.26 3.61 -16.73
N ALA A 131 5.65 2.93 -17.80
CA ALA A 131 4.71 2.26 -18.71
C ALA A 131 3.92 1.14 -18.01
N GLU A 132 4.59 0.29 -17.23
CA GLU A 132 3.96 -0.79 -16.45
C GLU A 132 2.99 -0.23 -15.39
N THR A 133 3.42 0.81 -14.67
CA THR A 133 2.59 1.47 -13.65
C THR A 133 1.34 2.09 -14.29
N THR A 134 1.49 2.73 -15.44
CA THR A 134 0.37 3.33 -16.20
C THR A 134 -0.62 2.25 -16.64
N SER A 135 -0.13 1.15 -17.22
CA SER A 135 -0.99 0.03 -17.63
C SER A 135 -1.71 -0.62 -16.44
N THR A 136 -1.05 -0.73 -15.29
CA THR A 136 -1.67 -1.26 -14.07
C THR A 136 -2.74 -0.32 -13.53
N LEU A 137 -2.50 0.99 -13.56
CA LEU A 137 -3.47 2.00 -13.17
C LEU A 137 -4.72 1.94 -14.07
N ASP A 138 -4.54 1.80 -15.38
CA ASP A 138 -5.65 1.64 -16.33
C ASP A 138 -6.48 0.40 -16.02
N ARG A 139 -5.83 -0.74 -15.72
CA ARG A 139 -6.50 -1.99 -15.34
C ARG A 139 -7.29 -1.86 -14.03
N VAL A 140 -6.73 -1.20 -13.03
CA VAL A 140 -7.41 -0.95 -11.75
C VAL A 140 -8.61 -0.04 -11.96
N THR A 141 -8.46 1.01 -12.77
CA THR A 141 -9.53 1.95 -13.08
C THR A 141 -10.67 1.25 -13.82
N ALA A 142 -10.36 0.40 -14.80
CA ALA A 142 -11.37 -0.41 -15.50
C ALA A 142 -12.13 -1.36 -14.56
N LYS A 143 -11.42 -2.03 -13.64
CA LYS A 143 -12.06 -2.88 -12.63
C LYS A 143 -12.91 -2.11 -11.64
N LEU A 144 -12.50 -0.90 -11.26
CA LEU A 144 -13.29 -0.04 -10.37
C LEU A 144 -14.62 0.33 -11.01
N GLU A 145 -14.63 0.65 -12.31
CA GLU A 145 -15.87 0.89 -13.06
C GLU A 145 -16.75 -0.37 -13.15
N GLU A 146 -16.15 -1.55 -13.37
CA GLU A 146 -16.88 -2.83 -13.32
C GLU A 146 -17.54 -3.08 -11.95
N PHE A 147 -16.81 -2.80 -10.85
CA PHE A 147 -17.34 -2.94 -9.49
C PHE A 147 -18.50 -1.97 -9.21
N LYS A 148 -18.43 -0.73 -9.69
CA LYS A 148 -19.55 0.23 -9.54
C LYS A 148 -20.81 -0.28 -10.23
N LEU A 149 -20.69 -0.79 -11.46
CA LEU A 149 -21.82 -1.36 -12.19
C LEU A 149 -22.41 -2.58 -11.47
N LEU A 150 -21.55 -3.41 -10.86
CA LEU A 150 -22.00 -4.56 -10.07
C LEU A 150 -22.70 -4.12 -8.78
N ASP A 151 -22.19 -3.10 -8.10
CA ASP A 151 -22.80 -2.54 -6.89
C ASP A 151 -24.18 -1.95 -7.19
N ASP A 152 -24.31 -1.18 -8.26
CA ASP A 152 -25.60 -0.66 -8.75
C ASP A 152 -26.59 -1.80 -9.07
N TYR A 153 -26.12 -2.87 -9.71
CA TYR A 153 -26.92 -4.05 -9.99
C TYR A 153 -27.38 -4.78 -8.71
N LEU A 154 -26.48 -4.94 -7.74
CA LEU A 154 -26.79 -5.56 -6.44
C LEU A 154 -27.79 -4.73 -5.65
N ALA A 155 -27.63 -3.39 -5.64
CA ALA A 155 -28.58 -2.48 -5.02
C ALA A 155 -29.97 -2.61 -5.66
N ALA A 156 -30.05 -2.65 -7.00
CA ALA A 156 -31.30 -2.86 -7.72
C ALA A 156 -31.94 -4.23 -7.39
N LYS A 157 -31.14 -5.31 -7.34
CA LYS A 157 -31.62 -6.65 -6.98
C LYS A 157 -32.08 -6.75 -5.53
N LYS A 158 -31.40 -6.07 -4.61
CA LYS A 158 -31.83 -5.99 -3.20
C LYS A 158 -33.22 -5.38 -3.08
N ILE A 159 -33.48 -4.26 -3.75
CA ILE A 159 -34.79 -3.61 -3.79
C ILE A 159 -35.86 -4.55 -4.37
N GLU A 160 -35.53 -5.28 -5.45
CA GLU A 160 -36.44 -6.26 -6.06
C GLU A 160 -36.77 -7.41 -5.10
N ILE A 161 -35.77 -7.94 -4.40
CA ILE A 161 -35.94 -9.01 -3.39
C ILE A 161 -36.79 -8.50 -2.23
N GLU A 162 -36.51 -7.31 -1.69
CA GLU A 162 -37.31 -6.71 -0.61
C GLU A 162 -38.77 -6.52 -1.03
N LYS A 163 -39.02 -6.08 -2.27
CA LYS A 163 -40.37 -5.95 -2.83
C LYS A 163 -41.08 -7.31 -2.95
N LEU A 164 -40.40 -8.32 -3.48
CA LEU A 164 -40.97 -9.66 -3.65
C LEU A 164 -41.18 -10.37 -2.30
N ALA A 165 -40.23 -10.23 -1.37
CA ALA A 165 -40.32 -10.77 -0.02
C ALA A 165 -41.42 -10.07 0.79
N GLY A 166 -41.50 -8.74 0.74
CA GLY A 166 -42.59 -7.97 1.37
C GLY A 166 -43.96 -8.34 0.80
N PHE A 167 -44.08 -8.51 -0.52
CA PHE A 167 -45.32 -8.97 -1.15
C PHE A 167 -45.70 -10.41 -0.74
N ALA A 168 -44.72 -11.31 -0.59
CA ALA A 168 -44.94 -12.68 -0.15
C ALA A 168 -45.30 -12.80 1.35
N ALA A 169 -44.65 -11.99 2.20
CA ALA A 169 -44.78 -12.02 3.66
C ALA A 169 -46.07 -11.35 4.17
N ASP A 170 -46.45 -10.18 3.63
CA ASP A 170 -47.65 -9.45 4.12
C ASP A 170 -48.97 -9.98 3.54
N SER A 171 -48.95 -10.60 2.34
CA SER A 171 -50.20 -10.88 1.61
C SER A 171 -50.73 -12.31 1.77
N SER A 172 -49.87 -13.33 1.94
CA SER A 172 -50.32 -14.73 1.79
C SER A 172 -50.64 -15.47 3.09
N LEU A 173 -49.80 -15.37 4.12
CA LEU A 173 -49.95 -16.20 5.33
C LEU A 173 -50.80 -15.53 6.42
N GLY A 174 -50.45 -14.31 6.82
CA GLY A 174 -51.18 -13.57 7.86
C GLY A 174 -52.63 -13.29 7.48
N HIS A 175 -52.87 -12.89 6.22
CA HIS A 175 -54.23 -12.66 5.72
C HIS A 175 -55.04 -13.96 5.64
N SER A 176 -54.45 -15.07 5.19
CA SER A 176 -55.15 -16.36 5.14
C SER A 176 -55.55 -16.86 6.53
N PHE A 177 -54.66 -16.73 7.53
CA PHE A 177 -54.97 -17.11 8.91
C PHE A 177 -56.00 -16.19 9.56
N ASN A 178 -55.92 -14.88 9.35
CA ASN A 178 -56.90 -13.92 9.85
C ASN A 178 -58.30 -14.14 9.23
N THR A 179 -58.37 -14.38 7.91
CA THR A 179 -59.64 -14.70 7.23
C THR A 179 -60.26 -15.97 7.79
N ARG A 180 -59.46 -17.03 8.00
CA ARG A 180 -59.94 -18.28 8.61
C ARG A 180 -60.39 -18.10 10.06
N LYS A 181 -59.64 -17.36 10.87
CA LYS A 181 -60.03 -17.00 12.24
C LYS A 181 -61.35 -16.25 12.28
N LYS A 182 -61.56 -15.26 11.40
CA LYS A 182 -62.82 -14.49 11.32
C LYS A 182 -64.01 -15.38 10.91
N GLN A 183 -63.80 -16.32 9.98
CA GLN A 183 -64.82 -17.31 9.62
C GLN A 183 -65.18 -18.21 10.82
N LEU A 184 -64.17 -18.72 11.54
CA LEU A 184 -64.34 -19.55 12.73
C LEU A 184 -65.03 -18.79 13.88
N ILE A 185 -64.71 -17.52 14.12
CA ILE A 185 -65.40 -16.65 15.10
C ILE A 185 -66.89 -16.57 14.79
N ARG A 186 -67.25 -16.35 13.52
CA ARG A 186 -68.64 -16.24 13.11
C ARG A 186 -69.39 -17.56 13.31
N THR A 187 -68.78 -18.68 12.93
CA THR A 187 -69.36 -20.01 13.11
C THR A 187 -69.49 -20.38 14.59
N SER A 188 -68.45 -20.12 15.39
CA SER A 188 -68.46 -20.35 16.85
C SER A 188 -69.54 -19.54 17.56
N ASN A 189 -69.68 -18.24 17.25
CA ASN A 189 -70.75 -17.41 17.80
C ASN A 189 -72.15 -17.86 17.38
N THR A 190 -72.29 -18.40 16.17
CA THR A 190 -73.55 -18.99 15.70
C THR A 190 -73.91 -20.23 16.52
N TRP A 191 -72.94 -21.12 16.77
CA TRP A 191 -73.14 -22.29 17.63
C TRP A 191 -73.37 -21.95 19.10
N LEU A 192 -72.75 -20.89 19.62
CA LEU A 192 -73.05 -20.36 20.96
C LEU A 192 -74.52 -19.94 21.06
N THR A 193 -74.98 -19.16 20.08
CA THR A 193 -76.36 -18.67 20.02
C THR A 193 -77.35 -19.83 19.91
N ILE A 194 -77.07 -20.80 19.02
CA ILE A 194 -77.87 -22.02 18.88
C ILE A 194 -77.91 -22.82 20.18
N SER A 195 -76.78 -22.96 20.88
CA SER A 195 -76.71 -23.71 22.14
C SER A 195 -77.52 -23.04 23.25
N ILE A 196 -77.49 -21.70 23.35
CA ILE A 196 -78.31 -20.94 24.31
C ILE A 196 -79.80 -21.08 23.97
N LEU A 197 -80.18 -20.96 22.70
CA LEU A 197 -81.56 -21.14 22.25
C LEU A 197 -82.07 -22.55 22.52
N LEU A 198 -81.26 -23.58 22.26
CA LEU A 198 -81.59 -24.97 22.58
C LEU A 198 -81.66 -25.20 24.09
N MET A 199 -80.84 -24.55 24.90
CA MET A 199 -80.93 -24.65 26.36
C MET A 199 -82.26 -24.10 26.88
N ILE A 200 -82.69 -22.94 26.38
CA ILE A 200 -84.00 -22.37 26.72
C ILE A 200 -85.13 -23.26 26.17
N GLY A 201 -85.01 -23.71 24.92
CA GLY A 201 -85.99 -24.58 24.28
C GLY A 201 -86.16 -25.93 24.96
N THR A 202 -85.07 -26.55 25.42
CA THR A 202 -85.12 -27.78 26.22
C THR A 202 -85.80 -27.56 27.57
N GLY A 203 -85.55 -26.43 28.24
CA GLY A 203 -86.28 -26.05 29.46
C GLY A 203 -87.79 -25.89 29.23
N ILE A 204 -88.18 -25.19 28.17
CA ILE A 204 -89.60 -25.02 27.79
C ILE A 204 -90.22 -26.38 27.42
N TRP A 205 -89.51 -27.21 26.65
CA TRP A 205 -89.96 -28.53 26.23
C TRP A 205 -90.21 -29.45 27.44
N LEU A 206 -89.28 -29.48 28.40
CA LEU A 206 -89.46 -30.23 29.64
C LEU A 206 -90.70 -29.73 30.39
N SER A 207 -90.88 -28.41 30.52
CA SER A 207 -92.08 -27.85 31.15
C SER A 207 -93.36 -28.28 30.42
N LEU A 208 -93.41 -28.23 29.09
CA LEU A 208 -94.58 -28.65 28.32
C LEU A 208 -94.88 -30.15 28.47
N VAL A 209 -93.85 -30.99 28.45
CA VAL A 209 -93.99 -32.45 28.59
C VAL A 209 -94.56 -32.82 29.97
N TYR A 210 -94.17 -32.12 31.04
CA TYR A 210 -94.64 -32.43 32.40
C TYR A 210 -95.97 -31.74 32.78
N THR A 211 -96.28 -30.58 32.22
CA THR A 211 -97.43 -29.76 32.67
C THR A 211 -98.67 -29.88 31.77
N ASN A 212 -98.50 -30.20 30.48
CA ASN A 212 -99.59 -30.14 29.51
C ASN A 212 -100.33 -31.49 29.39
N ASP A 213 -101.65 -31.50 29.68
CA ASP A 213 -102.46 -32.72 29.67
C ASP A 213 -102.52 -33.42 28.31
N SER A 214 -102.33 -32.70 27.20
CA SER A 214 -102.32 -33.27 25.84
C SER A 214 -101.09 -34.11 25.51
N LEU A 215 -99.99 -33.96 26.26
CA LEU A 215 -98.73 -34.66 26.00
C LEU A 215 -98.42 -35.77 27.02
N LYS A 216 -99.29 -35.89 28.05
CA LYS A 216 -99.24 -36.98 29.02
C LYS A 216 -99.56 -38.30 28.30
N PRO A 217 -98.67 -39.31 28.38
CA PRO A 217 -99.00 -40.63 27.90
C PRO A 217 -100.15 -41.18 28.77
N HIS A 218 -101.29 -41.45 28.14
CA HIS A 218 -102.48 -42.01 28.80
C HIS A 218 -102.48 -43.53 28.62
N THR A 219 -101.40 -44.18 29.04
CA THR A 219 -101.19 -45.60 28.79
C THR A 219 -101.66 -46.49 29.94
N GLY A 220 -102.05 -45.89 31.07
CA GLY A 220 -102.64 -46.60 32.22
C GLY A 220 -101.65 -47.38 33.08
N ASN A 221 -100.35 -47.37 32.75
CA ASN A 221 -99.27 -47.98 33.52
C ASN A 221 -98.21 -46.93 33.89
N ILE A 222 -98.08 -46.65 35.19
CA ILE A 222 -97.19 -45.62 35.75
C ILE A 222 -95.73 -45.85 35.34
N TYR A 223 -95.25 -47.10 35.32
CA TYR A 223 -93.87 -47.40 34.94
C TYR A 223 -93.62 -47.10 33.46
N PHE A 224 -94.61 -47.37 32.60
CA PHE A 224 -94.51 -47.12 31.17
C PHE A 224 -94.52 -45.62 30.85
N ASP A 225 -95.34 -44.85 31.58
CA ASP A 225 -95.42 -43.40 31.43
C ASP A 225 -94.10 -42.72 31.85
N ILE A 226 -93.43 -43.19 32.91
CA ILE A 226 -92.10 -42.71 33.33
C ILE A 226 -91.04 -42.95 32.24
N VAL A 227 -91.05 -44.15 31.63
CA VAL A 227 -90.11 -44.48 30.55
C VAL A 227 -90.34 -43.60 29.32
N LEU A 228 -91.61 -43.33 28.95
CA LEU A 228 -91.93 -42.41 27.85
C LEU A 228 -91.48 -40.98 28.14
N TYR A 229 -91.61 -40.50 29.38
CA TYR A 229 -91.06 -39.20 29.78
C TYR A 229 -89.53 -39.17 29.71
N ALA A 230 -88.86 -40.25 30.13
CA ALA A 230 -87.41 -40.38 30.05
C ALA A 230 -86.91 -40.36 28.59
N VAL A 231 -87.58 -41.07 27.67
CA VAL A 231 -87.21 -41.04 26.24
C VAL A 231 -87.46 -39.67 25.62
N LYS A 232 -88.61 -39.04 25.88
CA LYS A 232 -88.94 -37.70 25.35
C LYS A 232 -87.99 -36.61 25.86
N SER A 233 -87.55 -36.72 27.11
CA SER A 233 -86.55 -35.80 27.68
C SER A 233 -85.13 -36.10 27.19
N ALA A 234 -84.76 -37.38 27.04
CA ALA A 234 -83.44 -37.77 26.53
C ALA A 234 -83.15 -37.22 25.13
N ILE A 235 -84.13 -37.24 24.22
CA ILE A 235 -83.97 -36.68 22.86
C ILE A 235 -83.60 -35.19 22.93
N ALA A 236 -84.25 -34.42 23.81
CA ALA A 236 -83.98 -33.01 23.99
C ALA A 236 -82.55 -32.76 24.51
N PHE A 237 -82.09 -33.56 25.48
CA PHE A 237 -80.73 -33.49 26.00
C PHE A 237 -79.65 -33.90 24.98
N VAL A 238 -79.93 -34.87 24.10
CA VAL A 238 -79.01 -35.28 23.04
C VAL A 238 -78.78 -34.14 22.03
N ILE A 239 -79.84 -33.44 21.63
CA ILE A 239 -79.74 -32.30 20.70
C ILE A 239 -78.94 -31.16 21.36
N LEU A 240 -79.19 -30.87 22.63
CA LEU A 240 -78.44 -29.87 23.38
C LEU A 240 -76.96 -30.25 23.52
N GLY A 241 -76.67 -31.50 23.87
CA GLY A 241 -75.30 -32.01 23.99
C GLY A 241 -74.52 -31.96 22.67
N PHE A 242 -75.19 -32.24 21.55
CA PHE A 242 -74.60 -32.10 20.22
C PHE A 242 -74.20 -30.65 19.91
N ALA A 243 -75.08 -29.68 20.20
CA ALA A 243 -74.80 -28.27 19.97
C ALA A 243 -73.63 -27.74 20.82
N ILE A 244 -73.58 -28.13 22.10
CA ILE A 244 -72.48 -27.78 23.02
C ILE A 244 -71.15 -28.37 22.53
N ASN A 245 -71.14 -29.63 22.08
CA ASN A 245 -69.94 -30.27 21.55
C ASN A 245 -69.43 -29.58 20.27
N GLN A 246 -70.33 -29.19 19.37
CA GLN A 246 -69.92 -28.43 18.18
C GLN A 246 -69.42 -27.04 18.52
N TYR A 247 -70.03 -26.34 19.48
CA TYR A 247 -69.49 -25.09 19.98
C TYR A 247 -68.06 -25.24 20.52
N SER A 248 -67.82 -26.28 21.33
CA SER A 248 -66.49 -26.55 21.91
C SER A 248 -65.44 -26.80 20.84
N LYS A 249 -65.74 -27.60 19.80
CA LYS A 249 -64.80 -27.87 18.71
C LYS A 249 -64.45 -26.63 17.90
N GLU A 250 -65.46 -25.83 17.54
CA GLU A 250 -65.26 -24.59 16.80
C GLU A 250 -64.44 -23.57 17.60
N ARG A 251 -64.62 -23.54 18.93
CA ARG A 251 -63.86 -22.68 19.84
C ARG A 251 -62.38 -23.10 19.93
N THR A 252 -62.09 -24.40 20.03
CA THR A 252 -60.71 -24.89 20.03
C THR A 252 -60.00 -24.56 18.71
N LEU A 253 -60.67 -24.77 17.57
CA LEU A 253 -60.12 -24.39 16.26
C LEU A 253 -59.86 -22.87 16.17
N GLN A 254 -60.78 -22.04 16.68
CA GLN A 254 -60.58 -20.59 16.73
C GLN A 254 -59.28 -20.21 17.48
N GLU A 255 -59.02 -20.83 18.63
CA GLU A 255 -57.84 -20.56 19.46
C GLU A 255 -56.55 -21.00 18.76
N GLU A 256 -56.55 -22.15 18.10
CA GLU A 256 -55.40 -22.61 17.30
C GLU A 256 -55.06 -21.64 16.15
N TYR A 257 -56.06 -21.18 15.41
CA TYR A 257 -55.82 -20.23 14.31
C TYR A 257 -55.45 -18.83 14.82
N ALA A 258 -55.95 -18.40 15.98
CA ALA A 258 -55.55 -17.15 16.62
C ALA A 258 -54.09 -17.19 17.08
N PHE A 259 -53.63 -18.31 17.63
CA PHE A 259 -52.23 -18.52 17.99
C PHE A 259 -51.33 -18.50 16.75
N LYS A 260 -51.72 -19.20 15.68
CA LYS A 260 -50.98 -19.21 14.40
C LYS A 260 -50.85 -17.81 13.78
N GLU A 261 -51.91 -17.02 13.83
CA GLU A 261 -51.88 -15.62 13.37
C GLU A 261 -50.91 -14.77 14.20
N ALA A 262 -51.01 -14.83 15.54
CA ALA A 262 -50.16 -14.03 16.44
C ALA A 262 -48.68 -14.39 16.28
N VAL A 263 -48.36 -15.68 16.17
CA VAL A 263 -46.99 -16.15 15.97
C VAL A 263 -46.45 -15.69 14.60
N ALA A 264 -47.22 -15.80 13.52
CA ALA A 264 -46.80 -15.34 12.19
C ALA A 264 -46.44 -13.85 12.16
N VAL A 265 -47.23 -13.01 12.88
CA VAL A 265 -46.93 -11.57 13.00
C VAL A 265 -45.64 -11.32 13.79
N THR A 266 -45.40 -12.06 14.88
CA THR A 266 -44.18 -11.88 15.67
C THR A 266 -42.91 -12.33 14.95
N ILE A 267 -42.98 -13.32 14.06
CA ILE A 267 -41.83 -13.82 13.31
C ILE A 267 -41.31 -12.76 12.34
N ASN A 268 -42.21 -12.06 11.63
CA ASN A 268 -41.81 -10.95 10.76
C ASN A 268 -41.12 -9.84 11.57
N ALA A 269 -41.66 -9.49 12.74
CA ALA A 269 -41.06 -8.48 13.62
C ALA A 269 -39.67 -8.88 14.15
N TYR A 270 -39.44 -10.16 14.47
CA TYR A 270 -38.12 -10.66 14.86
C TYR A 270 -37.15 -10.75 13.68
N ALA A 271 -37.63 -11.05 12.47
CA ALA A 271 -36.81 -11.02 11.26
C ALA A 271 -36.35 -9.58 10.93
N ASP A 272 -37.20 -8.58 11.16
CA ASP A 272 -36.87 -7.16 10.93
C ASP A 272 -35.85 -6.60 11.94
N GLN A 273 -35.81 -7.11 13.18
CA GLN A 273 -34.82 -6.70 14.20
C GLN A 273 -33.40 -7.24 13.95
N LEU A 274 -33.22 -8.20 13.04
CA LEU A 274 -31.93 -8.85 12.75
C LEU A 274 -31.15 -8.21 11.59
N GLN A 275 -31.38 -6.93 11.28
CA GLN A 275 -30.56 -6.16 10.34
C GLN A 275 -29.14 -5.94 10.88
N GLY A 276 -28.30 -6.99 10.88
CA GLY A 276 -26.91 -6.93 11.35
C GLY A 276 -26.15 -8.25 11.50
N GLU A 277 -26.83 -9.41 11.52
CA GLU A 277 -26.17 -10.72 11.71
C GLU A 277 -26.06 -11.55 10.41
N THR A 278 -25.09 -12.47 10.38
CA THR A 278 -24.74 -13.31 9.22
C THR A 278 -25.93 -14.08 8.66
N ASP A 279 -26.10 -14.00 7.35
CA ASP A 279 -27.18 -14.58 6.54
C ASP A 279 -27.48 -16.08 6.80
N ALA A 280 -26.52 -16.84 7.33
CA ALA A 280 -26.65 -18.27 7.65
C ALA A 280 -27.50 -18.54 8.90
N ASP A 281 -27.28 -17.79 9.98
CA ASP A 281 -28.02 -17.97 11.24
C ASP A 281 -29.46 -17.48 11.11
N ARG A 282 -29.67 -16.40 10.33
CA ARG A 282 -31.00 -15.92 9.95
C ARG A 282 -31.81 -17.00 9.23
N ARG A 283 -31.22 -17.66 8.22
CA ARG A 283 -31.90 -18.73 7.47
C ARG A 283 -32.23 -19.93 8.34
N LYS A 284 -31.34 -20.33 9.24
CA LYS A 284 -31.55 -21.47 10.14
C LYS A 284 -32.69 -21.22 11.13
N MET A 285 -32.75 -20.03 11.74
CA MET A 285 -33.82 -19.70 12.69
C MET A 285 -35.18 -19.57 12.00
N ILE A 286 -35.23 -18.95 10.81
CA ILE A 286 -36.46 -18.87 10.02
C ILE A 286 -36.95 -20.28 9.66
N MET A 287 -36.05 -21.17 9.21
CA MET A 287 -36.41 -22.54 8.84
C MET A 287 -36.92 -23.36 10.03
N ASP A 288 -36.22 -23.34 11.18
CA ASP A 288 -36.65 -24.03 12.41
C ASP A 288 -38.02 -23.52 12.91
N THR A 289 -38.29 -22.22 12.71
CA THR A 289 -39.55 -21.61 13.12
C THR A 289 -40.68 -22.00 12.18
N ILE A 290 -40.42 -22.05 10.87
CA ILE A 290 -41.37 -22.55 9.85
C ILE A 290 -41.67 -24.03 10.09
N ASP A 291 -40.67 -24.87 10.32
CA ASP A 291 -40.86 -26.30 10.61
C ASP A 291 -41.72 -26.52 11.86
N LYS A 292 -41.52 -25.70 12.91
CA LYS A 292 -42.37 -25.71 14.12
C LYS A 292 -43.79 -25.18 13.86
N MET A 293 -43.98 -24.22 12.94
CA MET A 293 -45.32 -23.74 12.55
C MET A 293 -46.14 -24.81 11.81
N TYR A 294 -45.49 -25.61 10.97
CA TYR A 294 -46.14 -26.67 10.20
C TYR A 294 -46.30 -27.99 10.99
N SER A 295 -45.50 -28.22 12.04
CA SER A 295 -45.72 -29.31 12.98
C SER A 295 -46.87 -28.95 13.94
N SER A 296 -48.07 -29.49 13.67
CA SER A 296 -49.28 -29.25 14.47
C SER A 296 -48.99 -29.42 15.97
N PRO A 297 -49.10 -28.37 16.82
CA PRO A 297 -49.00 -28.57 18.25
C PRO A 297 -50.31 -29.25 18.67
N LYS A 298 -50.29 -30.57 18.87
CA LYS A 298 -51.37 -31.31 19.52
C LYS A 298 -51.44 -30.86 20.98
N ILE A 299 -51.93 -29.65 21.21
CA ILE A 299 -52.32 -29.18 22.52
C ILE A 299 -53.65 -29.91 22.77
N HIS A 300 -53.62 -30.81 23.75
CA HIS A 300 -54.68 -31.73 24.21
C HIS A 300 -54.55 -33.19 23.71
N SER A 301 -54.32 -34.07 24.69
CA SER A 301 -54.50 -35.52 24.58
C SER A 301 -55.94 -35.84 24.21
N ASP A 302 -56.16 -36.84 23.36
CA ASP A 302 -57.44 -37.52 23.10
C ASP A 302 -58.01 -38.23 24.36
N LYS A 303 -58.18 -37.50 25.46
CA LYS A 303 -59.07 -37.92 26.54
C LYS A 303 -60.44 -37.43 26.17
N ASN A 304 -61.15 -38.32 25.47
CA ASN A 304 -62.58 -38.37 25.27
C ASN A 304 -63.32 -38.26 26.62
N ASN A 305 -63.30 -37.09 27.25
CA ASN A 305 -64.11 -36.72 28.39
C ASN A 305 -65.32 -35.94 27.88
N SER A 306 -66.12 -36.57 27.02
CA SER A 306 -67.51 -36.15 26.89
C SER A 306 -68.25 -36.69 28.10
N LEU A 307 -68.58 -35.80 29.05
CA LEU A 307 -69.55 -36.07 30.13
C LEU A 307 -70.95 -36.44 29.57
N PHE A 308 -71.17 -36.30 28.25
CA PHE A 308 -72.38 -36.66 27.53
C PHE A 308 -72.06 -37.47 26.26
N GLY A 309 -71.26 -38.52 26.39
CA GLY A 309 -70.87 -39.42 25.31
C GLY A 309 -71.99 -40.37 24.86
N PHE A 310 -73.15 -39.85 24.46
CA PHE A 310 -74.15 -40.66 23.76
C PHE A 310 -73.77 -40.75 22.28
N ARG A 311 -73.31 -41.91 21.81
CA ARG A 311 -73.16 -42.12 20.36
C ARG A 311 -74.56 -42.16 19.74
N GLN A 312 -74.75 -41.59 18.56
CA GLN A 312 -76.02 -41.65 17.83
C GLN A 312 -76.56 -43.09 17.67
N LYS A 313 -75.65 -44.07 17.56
CA LYS A 313 -75.99 -45.50 17.52
C LYS A 313 -76.61 -45.98 18.83
N ASP A 314 -76.06 -45.55 19.97
CA ASP A 314 -76.53 -45.94 21.30
C ASP A 314 -77.92 -45.33 21.59
N VAL A 315 -78.19 -44.11 21.12
CA VAL A 315 -79.53 -43.49 21.23
C VAL A 315 -80.55 -44.23 20.38
N LYS A 316 -80.18 -44.63 19.16
CA LYS A 316 -81.07 -45.40 18.28
C LYS A 316 -81.39 -46.77 18.89
N ASP A 317 -80.39 -47.47 19.40
CA ASP A 317 -80.57 -48.79 20.01
C ASP A 317 -81.41 -48.70 21.31
N ILE A 318 -81.22 -47.67 22.14
CA ILE A 318 -82.04 -47.45 23.35
C ILE A 318 -83.49 -47.11 22.99
N VAL A 319 -83.71 -46.25 21.99
CA VAL A 319 -85.06 -45.86 21.54
C VAL A 319 -85.78 -47.05 20.89
N GLU A 320 -85.10 -47.84 20.06
CA GLU A 320 -85.67 -49.06 19.48
C GLU A 320 -86.03 -50.09 20.54
N LYS A 321 -85.17 -50.27 21.56
CA LYS A 321 -85.41 -51.24 22.65
C LYS A 321 -86.60 -50.86 23.53
N VAL A 322 -86.72 -49.57 23.87
CA VAL A 322 -87.89 -49.06 24.61
C VAL A 322 -89.17 -49.12 23.78
N LEU A 323 -89.10 -48.85 22.46
CA LEU A 323 -90.24 -49.00 21.55
C LEU A 323 -90.67 -50.46 21.35
N SER A 324 -89.74 -51.42 21.40
CA SER A 324 -90.08 -52.85 21.35
C SER A 324 -90.73 -53.33 22.65
N GLU A 325 -90.20 -52.96 23.81
CA GLU A 325 -90.80 -53.33 25.11
C GLU A 325 -92.17 -52.67 25.32
N ALA A 326 -92.40 -51.49 24.72
CA ALA A 326 -93.70 -50.83 24.68
C ALA A 326 -94.79 -51.62 23.92
N LYS A 327 -94.41 -52.32 22.85
CA LYS A 327 -95.37 -53.07 22.02
C LYS A 327 -95.85 -54.35 22.68
N ASP A 328 -95.05 -54.95 23.56
CA ASP A 328 -95.40 -56.20 24.24
C ASP A 328 -96.34 -56.01 25.45
N PHE A 329 -96.61 -54.77 25.87
CA PHE A 329 -97.42 -54.45 27.06
C PHE A 329 -98.84 -53.89 26.76
N VAL A 330 -99.33 -53.99 25.52
CA VAL A 330 -100.72 -53.61 25.14
C VAL A 330 -101.62 -54.87 25.05
N PRO A 331 -102.38 -55.22 26.11
CA PRO A 331 -103.43 -56.23 26.02
C PRO A 331 -104.67 -55.65 25.33
N GLY A 332 -105.17 -56.37 24.33
CA GLY A 332 -106.25 -55.91 23.46
C GLY A 332 -107.58 -55.58 24.16
N LYS A 333 -108.34 -54.68 23.51
CA LYS A 333 -109.80 -54.71 23.51
C LYS A 333 -110.29 -54.55 22.08
N LYS A 334 -111.32 -55.36 21.81
CA LYS A 334 -112.18 -55.47 20.62
C LYS A 334 -112.32 -54.21 19.78
#